data_AF-A0A2V8LIG0-F1
#
_entry.id   AF-A0A2V8LIG0-F1
#
_cell.length_a   1.000
_cell.length_b   1.000
_cell.length_c   1.000
_cell.angle_alpha   90.00
_cell.angle_beta   90.00
_cell.angle_gamma   90.00
#
_symmetry.space_group_name_H-M   'P 1'
#
loop_
_entity.id
_entity.type
_entity.pdbx_description
1 polymer ?
#
loop_
_entity_poly.entity_id
_entity_poly.type
_entity_poly.pdbx_seq_one_letter_code
_entity_poly.pdbx_strand_id
1 'polypeptide(L)'
;MESRYYPGVEADTIKLMTELRDLFDEDFEVQTMQVSSTSVLQARKSSTLRDITGLSAALTIKITPETGGTRVEMGLQKWFDKAAVAAVALALSAGLLLALPALGAYWQYKLTEDAWKIIEAHIARKAGGYVPPMPGRCGTCGAAATVGSAFCSACGANLRAGLSCPHCNAVQKDPAARFCNSCGKSLTA
;
A
#
# COMPACT_ATOMS: atom_id res chain seq x y z
N MET A 1 6.73 7.78 -7.67
CA MET A 1 5.71 6.94 -7.05
C MET A 1 6.29 6.43 -5.75
N GLU A 2 5.54 6.52 -4.66
CA GLU A 2 5.88 5.88 -3.40
C GLU A 2 5.51 4.40 -3.49
N SER A 3 6.43 3.51 -3.12
CA SER A 3 6.26 2.05 -3.19
C SER A 3 6.37 1.45 -1.80
N ARG A 4 5.39 0.63 -1.40
CA ARG A 4 5.30 -0.03 -0.09
C ARG A 4 5.08 -1.53 -0.29
N TYR A 5 5.82 -2.34 0.45
CA TYR A 5 5.73 -3.80 0.38
C TYR A 5 5.21 -4.36 1.70
N TYR A 6 4.19 -5.20 1.60
CA TYR A 6 3.50 -5.80 2.74
C TYR A 6 3.80 -7.31 2.75
N PRO A 7 4.80 -7.76 3.52
CA PRO A 7 5.20 -9.16 3.58
C PRO A 7 4.13 -10.00 4.28
N GLY A 8 3.93 -11.23 3.80
CA GLY A 8 3.02 -12.22 4.39
C GLY A 8 1.53 -11.93 4.21
N VAL A 9 1.17 -10.88 3.47
CA VAL A 9 -0.23 -10.52 3.19
C VAL A 9 -0.46 -10.51 1.70
N GLU A 10 -1.24 -11.47 1.22
CA GLU A 10 -1.85 -11.39 -0.11
C GLU A 10 -3.10 -10.52 0.03
N ALA A 11 -3.13 -9.27 -0.45
CA ALA A 11 -4.31 -8.40 -0.31
C ALA A 11 -5.51 -8.96 -1.10
N ASP A 12 -6.75 -8.70 -0.66
CA ASP A 12 -7.92 -8.95 -1.52
C ASP A 12 -8.03 -7.78 -2.50
N THR A 13 -7.41 -7.93 -3.66
CA THR A 13 -7.28 -6.87 -4.65
C THR A 13 -8.65 -6.37 -5.13
N ILE A 14 -9.62 -7.26 -5.31
CA ILE A 14 -10.97 -6.89 -5.76
C ILE A 14 -11.62 -5.98 -4.73
N LYS A 15 -11.65 -6.41 -3.47
CA LYS A 15 -12.27 -5.64 -2.39
C LYS A 15 -11.52 -4.34 -2.11
N LEU A 16 -10.19 -4.36 -2.12
CA LEU A 16 -9.36 -3.16 -1.96
C LEU A 16 -9.62 -2.14 -3.07
N MET A 17 -9.76 -2.59 -4.32
CA MET A 17 -10.06 -1.71 -5.45
C MET A 17 -11.46 -1.08 -5.34
N THR A 18 -12.45 -1.80 -4.79
CA THR A 18 -13.77 -1.24 -4.49
C THR A 18 -13.68 -0.18 -3.39
N GLU A 19 -13.02 -0.48 -2.26
CA GLU A 19 -12.85 0.47 -1.15
C GLU A 19 -12.09 1.75 -1.59
N LEU A 20 -11.09 1.60 -2.46
CA LEU A 20 -10.37 2.74 -3.04
C LEU A 20 -11.21 3.56 -4.01
N ARG A 21 -12.14 2.93 -4.73
CA ARG A 21 -13.04 3.65 -5.64
C ARG A 21 -13.98 4.57 -4.86
N ASP A 22 -14.47 4.13 -3.70
CA ASP A 22 -15.37 4.90 -2.84
C ASP A 22 -14.71 6.13 -2.21
N LEU A 23 -13.38 6.23 -2.24
CA LEU A 23 -12.65 7.44 -1.84
C LEU A 23 -12.93 8.63 -2.78
N PHE A 24 -13.23 8.34 -4.05
CA PHE A 24 -13.35 9.35 -5.09
C PHE A 24 -14.84 9.66 -5.37
N ASP A 25 -15.22 10.91 -5.17
CA ASP A 25 -16.58 11.40 -5.40
C ASP A 25 -16.85 11.70 -6.90
N GLU A 26 -18.06 12.18 -7.24
CA GLU A 26 -18.52 12.48 -8.60
C GLU A 26 -17.62 13.48 -9.38
N ASP A 27 -16.84 14.28 -8.65
CA ASP A 27 -15.84 15.19 -9.20
C ASP A 27 -14.64 14.48 -9.85
N PHE A 28 -14.51 13.16 -9.69
CA PHE A 28 -13.38 12.38 -10.18
C PHE A 28 -13.79 11.39 -11.26
N GLU A 29 -12.98 11.33 -12.32
CA GLU A 29 -12.99 10.22 -13.25
C GLU A 29 -12.07 9.13 -12.72
N VAL A 30 -12.66 7.96 -12.41
CA VAL A 30 -11.94 6.78 -11.92
C VAL A 30 -11.94 5.67 -12.98
N GLN A 31 -10.78 5.12 -13.24
CA GLN A 31 -10.58 3.97 -14.12
C GLN A 31 -9.81 2.87 -13.40
N THR A 32 -10.25 1.64 -13.61
CA THR A 32 -9.60 0.44 -13.09
C THR A 32 -9.20 -0.45 -14.25
N MET A 33 -7.96 -0.94 -14.23
CA MET A 33 -7.43 -1.82 -15.26
C MET A 33 -6.60 -2.92 -14.61
N GLN A 34 -6.64 -4.11 -15.21
CA GLN A 34 -5.81 -5.24 -14.79
C GLN A 34 -4.74 -5.43 -15.86
N VAL A 35 -3.47 -5.34 -15.46
CA VAL A 35 -2.31 -5.58 -16.34
C VAL A 35 -1.56 -6.76 -15.77
N SER A 36 -1.69 -7.92 -16.43
CA SER A 36 -1.17 -9.19 -15.93
C SER A 36 -1.70 -9.48 -14.51
N SER A 37 -0.84 -9.61 -13.51
CA SER A 37 -1.23 -9.79 -12.11
C SER A 37 -1.45 -8.46 -11.35
N THR A 38 -1.05 -7.33 -11.92
CA THR A 38 -1.15 -6.02 -11.27
C THR A 38 -2.51 -5.38 -11.51
N SER A 39 -3.22 -5.07 -10.42
CA SER A 39 -4.42 -4.24 -10.47
C SER A 39 -4.02 -2.77 -10.41
N VAL A 40 -4.58 -1.94 -11.28
CA VAL A 40 -4.24 -0.52 -11.39
C VAL A 40 -5.51 0.31 -11.30
N LEU A 41 -5.53 1.27 -10.39
CA LEU A 41 -6.56 2.30 -10.27
C LEU A 41 -5.95 3.63 -10.67
N GLN A 42 -6.58 4.33 -11.60
CA GLN A 42 -6.27 5.71 -11.93
C GLN A 42 -7.46 6.60 -11.57
N ALA A 43 -7.20 7.71 -10.90
CA ALA A 43 -8.21 8.72 -10.59
C ALA A 43 -7.69 10.11 -10.99
N ARG A 44 -8.49 10.87 -11.74
CA ARG A 44 -8.23 12.27 -12.08
C ARG A 44 -9.44 13.13 -11.80
N LYS A 45 -9.27 14.42 -11.52
CA LYS A 45 -10.40 15.32 -11.36
C LYS A 45 -11.03 15.63 -12.72
N SER A 46 -12.36 15.50 -12.83
CA SER A 46 -13.14 15.72 -14.06
C SER A 46 -12.99 17.15 -14.58
N SER A 47 -12.88 18.14 -13.67
CA SER A 47 -12.66 19.55 -14.05
C SER A 47 -11.29 19.82 -14.69
N THR A 48 -10.32 18.92 -14.56
CA THR A 48 -9.00 19.02 -15.22
C THR A 48 -9.08 18.76 -16.74
N LEU A 49 -10.23 18.32 -17.26
CA LEU A 49 -10.44 18.11 -18.70
C LEU A 49 -10.49 19.43 -19.49
N ARG A 50 -10.82 20.56 -18.85
CA ARG A 50 -11.04 21.85 -19.54
C ARG A 50 -9.87 22.82 -19.47
N ASP A 51 -8.96 22.66 -18.51
CA ASP A 51 -7.90 23.64 -18.28
C ASP A 51 -6.49 23.03 -18.42
N ILE A 52 -5.93 23.23 -19.62
CA ILE A 52 -4.52 23.57 -19.83
C ILE A 52 -3.52 22.40 -19.74
N THR A 53 -2.93 22.09 -20.89
CA THR A 53 -1.82 21.15 -21.20
C THR A 53 -2.22 19.68 -21.43
N GLY A 54 -1.71 19.08 -22.52
CA GLY A 54 -1.93 17.67 -22.91
C GLY A 54 -1.28 16.63 -21.98
N LEU A 55 -1.25 16.92 -20.68
CA LEU A 55 -0.65 16.14 -19.62
C LEU A 55 -1.66 16.05 -18.46
N SER A 56 -2.73 15.28 -18.67
CA SER A 56 -3.68 14.98 -17.59
C SER A 56 -2.99 14.15 -16.51
N ALA A 57 -2.67 14.76 -15.36
CA ALA A 57 -2.15 14.06 -14.19
C ALA A 57 -3.27 13.25 -13.53
N ALA A 58 -2.96 12.02 -13.15
CA ALA A 58 -3.86 11.10 -12.47
C ALA A 58 -3.14 10.42 -11.31
N LEU A 59 -3.81 10.36 -10.16
CA LEU A 59 -3.37 9.51 -9.06
C LEU A 59 -3.47 8.07 -9.54
N THR A 60 -2.35 7.38 -9.58
CA THR A 60 -2.25 5.99 -10.01
C THR A 60 -1.82 5.13 -8.84
N ILE A 61 -2.62 4.12 -8.53
CA ILE A 61 -2.38 3.11 -7.49
C ILE A 61 -2.20 1.78 -8.22
N LYS A 62 -1.05 1.14 -8.03
CA LYS A 62 -0.76 -0.20 -8.54
C LYS A 62 -0.70 -1.16 -7.36
N ILE A 63 -1.39 -2.27 -7.46
CA ILE A 63 -1.39 -3.33 -6.46
C ILE A 63 -0.90 -4.58 -7.18
N THR A 64 0.32 -4.99 -6.86
CA THR A 64 0.98 -6.15 -7.46
C THR A 64 1.09 -7.25 -6.40
N PRO A 65 0.40 -8.39 -6.58
CA PRO A 65 0.65 -9.56 -5.76
C PRO A 65 2.05 -10.10 -6.11
N GLU A 66 2.89 -10.27 -5.10
CA GLU A 66 4.25 -10.82 -5.23
C GLU A 66 4.36 -12.10 -4.39
N THR A 67 5.34 -12.94 -4.71
CA THR A 67 5.58 -14.16 -3.95
C THR A 67 5.90 -13.81 -2.49
N GLY A 68 4.97 -14.13 -1.58
CA GLY A 68 5.13 -13.86 -0.15
C GLY A 68 4.66 -12.48 0.31
N GLY A 69 3.84 -11.77 -0.47
CA GLY A 69 3.24 -10.51 -0.02
C GLY A 69 2.54 -9.70 -1.11
N THR A 70 2.24 -8.44 -0.79
CA THR A 70 1.64 -7.50 -1.75
C THR A 70 2.48 -6.24 -1.84
N ARG A 71 2.81 -5.81 -3.05
CA ARG A 71 3.40 -4.50 -3.31
C ARG A 71 2.30 -3.53 -3.72
N VAL A 72 2.31 -2.36 -3.10
CA VAL A 72 1.45 -1.25 -3.50
C VAL A 72 2.31 -0.06 -3.88
N GLU A 73 2.09 0.48 -5.07
CA GLU A 73 2.76 1.67 -5.55
C GLU A 73 1.74 2.76 -5.82
N MET A 74 1.98 3.96 -5.32
CA MET A 74 1.08 5.09 -5.53
C MET A 74 1.84 6.32 -6.01
N GLY A 75 1.26 7.05 -6.95
CA GLY A 75 1.76 8.37 -7.30
C GLY A 75 1.06 8.98 -8.50
N LEU A 76 1.39 10.22 -8.79
CA LEU A 76 0.87 10.93 -9.95
C LEU A 76 1.55 10.40 -11.21
N GLN A 77 0.73 9.96 -12.17
CA GLN A 77 1.18 9.54 -13.50
C GLN A 77 0.26 10.17 -14.55
N LYS A 78 0.64 10.03 -15.83
CA LYS A 78 -0.24 10.42 -16.93
C LYS A 78 -1.52 9.57 -16.90
N TRP A 79 -2.66 10.20 -17.12
CA TRP A 79 -3.92 9.51 -17.37
C TRP A 79 -3.82 8.72 -18.68
N PHE A 80 -4.27 7.48 -18.66
CA PHE A 80 -4.35 6.65 -19.86
C PHE A 80 -5.81 6.37 -20.23
N ASP A 81 -6.13 6.55 -21.51
CA ASP A 81 -7.46 6.22 -22.02
C ASP A 81 -7.60 4.70 -22.25
N LYS A 82 -8.82 4.18 -22.06
CA LYS A 82 -9.18 2.75 -22.10
C LYS A 82 -8.80 2.01 -23.39
N ALA A 83 -8.47 2.72 -24.47
CA ALA A 83 -8.15 2.16 -25.79
C ALA A 83 -6.68 1.71 -25.94
N ALA A 84 -5.79 1.96 -24.97
CA ALA A 84 -4.34 1.82 -25.14
C ALA A 84 -3.67 0.86 -24.14
N VAL A 85 -4.25 -0.32 -23.90
CA VAL A 85 -3.77 -1.31 -22.90
C VAL A 85 -2.30 -1.72 -23.11
N ALA A 86 -1.82 -1.82 -24.36
CA ALA A 86 -0.42 -2.16 -24.65
C ALA A 86 0.58 -1.04 -24.26
N ALA A 87 0.20 0.24 -24.45
CA ALA A 87 1.04 1.38 -24.07
C ALA A 87 1.07 1.60 -22.56
N VAL A 88 -0.06 1.33 -21.89
CA VAL A 88 -0.19 1.34 -20.42
C VAL A 88 0.79 0.37 -19.78
N ALA A 89 0.85 -0.89 -20.25
CA ALA A 89 1.73 -1.89 -19.66
C ALA A 89 3.21 -1.46 -19.67
N LEU A 90 3.69 -0.92 -20.80
CA LEU A 90 5.06 -0.42 -20.95
C LEU A 90 5.32 0.85 -20.12
N ALA A 91 4.35 1.76 -20.03
CA ALA A 91 4.49 3.01 -19.28
C ALA A 91 4.43 2.81 -17.76
N LEU A 92 3.63 1.85 -17.29
CA LEU A 92 3.55 1.50 -15.86
C LEU A 92 4.84 0.83 -15.37
N SER A 93 5.54 0.06 -16.22
CA SER A 93 6.84 -0.55 -15.86
C SER A 93 8.02 0.42 -15.87
N ALA A 94 7.94 1.51 -16.64
CA ALA A 94 9.10 2.37 -16.92
C ALA A 94 9.31 3.55 -15.96
N GLY A 95 8.54 3.66 -14.86
CA GLY A 95 8.78 4.69 -13.84
C GLY A 95 8.76 6.13 -14.38
N LEU A 96 7.96 6.41 -15.40
CA LEU A 96 7.93 7.72 -16.06
C LEU A 96 7.31 8.78 -15.14
N LEU A 97 8.17 9.40 -14.32
CA LEU A 97 7.88 10.57 -13.50
C LEU A 97 7.85 11.81 -14.39
N LEU A 98 6.68 12.12 -14.95
CA LEU A 98 6.43 13.48 -15.43
C LEU A 98 5.95 14.30 -14.24
N ALA A 99 6.89 15.01 -13.63
CA ALA A 99 6.60 16.06 -12.68
C ALA A 99 5.72 17.11 -13.38
N LEU A 100 4.45 17.19 -12.97
CA LEU A 100 3.52 18.22 -13.41
C LEU A 100 3.39 19.29 -12.32
N PRO A 101 3.18 20.56 -12.73
CA PRO A 101 3.41 21.73 -11.91
C PRO A 101 2.52 21.72 -10.67
N ALA A 102 3.04 22.31 -9.59
CA ALA A 102 2.49 22.34 -8.25
C ALA A 102 1.13 23.07 -8.17
N LEU A 103 0.08 22.44 -8.69
CA LEU A 103 -1.30 22.85 -8.41
C LEU A 103 -1.78 22.11 -7.17
N GLY A 104 -1.74 22.81 -6.04
CA GLY A 104 -2.39 22.40 -4.80
C GLY A 104 -1.75 21.20 -4.12
N ALA A 105 -0.48 21.31 -3.72
CA ALA A 105 0.24 20.30 -2.95
C ALA A 105 -0.57 19.75 -1.75
N TYR A 106 -1.42 20.58 -1.14
CA TYR A 106 -2.30 20.20 -0.03
C TYR A 106 -3.35 19.13 -0.42
N TRP A 107 -4.09 19.34 -1.51
CA TRP A 107 -5.14 18.41 -1.94
C TRP A 107 -4.55 17.10 -2.47
N GLN A 108 -3.41 17.20 -3.17
CA GLN A 108 -2.67 16.03 -3.66
C GLN A 108 -2.13 15.18 -2.50
N TYR A 109 -1.59 15.83 -1.46
CA TYR A 109 -1.09 15.14 -0.27
C TYR A 109 -2.22 14.46 0.51
N LYS A 110 -3.33 15.17 0.76
CA LYS A 110 -4.48 14.62 1.49
C LYS A 110 -5.08 13.39 0.81
N LEU A 111 -5.30 13.46 -0.51
CA LEU A 111 -5.86 12.35 -1.28
C LEU A 111 -4.95 11.11 -1.26
N THR A 112 -3.64 11.33 -1.36
CA THR A 112 -2.63 10.27 -1.26
C THR A 112 -2.61 9.67 0.15
N GLU A 113 -2.74 10.49 1.19
CA GLU A 113 -2.79 10.03 2.57
C GLU A 113 -4.05 9.22 2.87
N ASP A 114 -5.21 9.67 2.41
CA ASP A 114 -6.49 8.98 2.62
C ASP A 114 -6.52 7.64 1.85
N ALA A 115 -5.98 7.59 0.63
CA ALA A 115 -5.79 6.34 -0.10
C ALA A 115 -4.86 5.37 0.64
N TRP A 116 -3.73 5.84 1.19
CA TRP A 116 -2.84 5.02 1.99
C TRP A 116 -3.53 4.44 3.24
N LYS A 117 -4.34 5.23 3.96
CA LYS A 117 -5.10 4.76 5.12
C LYS A 117 -6.05 3.62 4.77
N ILE A 118 -6.73 3.70 3.63
CA ILE A 118 -7.63 2.64 3.14
C ILE A 118 -6.84 1.36 2.85
N ILE A 119 -5.71 1.48 2.13
CA ILE A 119 -4.82 0.36 1.81
C ILE A 119 -4.32 -0.32 3.09
N GLU A 120 -3.81 0.46 4.03
CA GLU A 120 -3.29 -0.04 5.30
C GLU A 120 -4.37 -0.72 6.15
N ALA A 121 -5.55 -0.12 6.24
CA ALA A 121 -6.66 -0.69 6.98
C ALA A 121 -7.13 -2.02 6.36
N HIS A 122 -7.16 -2.10 5.03
CA HIS A 122 -7.50 -3.32 4.31
C HIS A 122 -6.49 -4.43 4.58
N ILE A 123 -5.20 -4.12 4.46
CA ILE A 123 -4.11 -5.05 4.67
C ILE A 123 -4.07 -5.52 6.13
N ALA A 124 -4.27 -4.61 7.08
CA ALA A 124 -4.31 -4.95 8.50
C ALA A 124 -5.49 -5.88 8.84
N ARG A 125 -6.67 -5.65 8.26
CA ARG A 125 -7.83 -6.55 8.40
C ARG A 125 -7.51 -7.95 7.90
N LYS A 126 -6.83 -8.06 6.75
CA LYS A 126 -6.50 -9.37 6.16
C LYS A 126 -5.37 -10.09 6.88
N ALA A 127 -4.40 -9.36 7.41
CA ALA A 127 -3.28 -9.90 8.17
C ALA A 127 -3.65 -10.32 9.62
N GLY A 128 -4.87 -10.02 10.08
CA GLY A 128 -5.26 -10.25 11.48
C GLY A 128 -4.54 -9.34 12.48
N GLY A 129 -3.98 -8.22 12.03
CA GLY A 129 -3.14 -7.32 12.82
C GLY A 129 -2.39 -6.33 11.94
N TYR A 130 -1.56 -5.48 12.55
CA TYR A 130 -0.82 -4.48 11.79
C TYR A 130 0.38 -5.09 11.05
N VAL A 131 0.52 -4.75 9.76
CA VAL A 131 1.69 -5.06 8.93
C VAL A 131 2.34 -3.76 8.47
N PRO A 132 3.58 -3.47 8.90
CA PRO A 132 4.25 -2.24 8.52
C PRO A 132 4.53 -2.15 7.03
N PRO A 133 4.09 -1.07 6.34
CA PRO A 133 4.36 -0.88 4.91
C PRO A 133 5.83 -0.69 4.55
N MET A 134 6.68 -0.45 5.54
CA MET A 134 8.13 -0.28 5.43
C MET A 134 8.80 -0.65 6.77
N PRO A 135 10.02 -1.21 6.78
CA PRO A 135 10.76 -1.46 8.01
C PRO A 135 10.96 -0.15 8.80
N GLY A 136 10.56 -0.13 10.07
CA GLY A 136 10.82 1.00 10.97
C GLY A 136 9.68 2.00 11.17
N ARG A 137 8.41 1.64 10.92
CA ARG A 137 7.23 2.42 11.39
C ARG A 137 6.21 1.56 12.15
N CYS A 138 5.73 2.08 13.26
CA CYS A 138 4.61 1.54 14.03
C CYS A 138 3.32 1.70 13.25
N GLY A 139 2.38 0.80 13.48
CA GLY A 139 1.14 0.79 12.73
C GLY A 139 -0.16 0.96 13.39
N THR A 140 -0.10 0.99 14.70
CA THR A 140 -1.22 1.50 15.44
C THR A 140 -1.23 3.02 15.33
N CYS A 141 -0.07 3.68 15.21
CA CYS A 141 0.01 5.15 15.18
C CYS A 141 0.86 5.77 14.06
N GLY A 142 1.51 5.00 13.19
CA GLY A 142 2.35 5.54 12.10
C GLY A 142 3.72 6.12 12.52
N ALA A 143 3.99 6.22 13.83
CA ALA A 143 5.25 6.75 14.35
C ALA A 143 6.45 5.90 13.92
N ALA A 144 7.63 6.51 13.82
CA ALA A 144 8.86 5.75 13.55
C ALA A 144 9.06 4.68 14.65
N ALA A 145 9.13 3.42 14.23
CA ALA A 145 9.48 2.29 15.09
C ALA A 145 10.99 2.14 15.09
N THR A 146 11.59 2.10 16.27
CA THR A 146 13.00 1.76 16.42
C THR A 146 13.22 0.31 16.01
N VAL A 147 14.21 0.06 15.16
CA VAL A 147 14.54 -1.30 14.70
C VAL A 147 14.84 -2.19 15.91
N GLY A 148 14.15 -3.32 16.00
CA GLY A 148 14.28 -4.27 17.11
C GLY A 148 13.47 -3.96 18.37
N SER A 149 12.72 -2.84 18.44
CA SER A 149 11.85 -2.55 19.57
C SER A 149 10.66 -3.53 19.67
N ALA A 150 10.31 -3.91 20.90
CA ALA A 150 9.15 -4.76 21.17
C ALA A 150 7.84 -3.97 21.11
N PHE A 151 7.88 -2.70 21.52
CA PHE A 151 6.74 -1.82 21.61
C PHE A 151 7.05 -0.47 20.98
N CYS A 152 6.03 0.19 20.45
CA CYS A 152 6.12 1.55 19.95
C CYS A 152 6.28 2.54 21.11
N SER A 153 7.29 3.40 21.05
CA SER A 153 7.52 4.46 22.04
C SER A 153 6.46 5.56 22.03
N ALA A 154 5.71 5.73 20.94
CA ALA A 154 4.70 6.78 20.80
C ALA A 154 3.30 6.36 21.27
N CYS A 155 2.89 5.11 21.03
CA CYS A 155 1.53 4.65 21.36
C CYS A 155 1.46 3.37 22.19
N GLY A 156 2.59 2.72 22.49
CA GLY A 156 2.64 1.48 23.27
C GLY A 156 2.27 0.20 22.50
N ALA A 157 1.96 0.28 21.20
CA ALA A 157 1.61 -0.88 20.41
C ALA A 157 2.73 -1.92 20.33
N ASN A 158 2.37 -3.21 20.44
CA ASN A 158 3.32 -4.31 20.30
C ASN A 158 3.71 -4.49 18.82
N LEU A 159 4.98 -4.25 18.51
CA LEU A 159 5.54 -4.31 17.16
C LEU A 159 5.97 -5.72 16.75
N ARG A 160 5.90 -6.68 17.67
CA ARG A 160 6.18 -8.11 17.45
C ARG A 160 4.90 -8.95 17.41
N ALA A 161 3.75 -8.32 17.21
CA ALA A 161 2.49 -9.02 16.97
C ALA A 161 2.67 -9.95 15.75
N GLY A 162 2.32 -11.23 15.91
CA GLY A 162 2.53 -12.28 14.89
C GLY A 162 3.79 -13.14 15.07
N LEU A 163 4.73 -12.74 15.94
CA LEU A 163 5.86 -13.58 16.35
C LEU A 163 5.55 -14.40 17.61
N SER A 164 4.32 -14.83 17.84
CA SER A 164 4.00 -15.65 19.03
C SER A 164 4.20 -17.14 18.75
N CYS A 165 4.76 -17.85 19.73
CA CYS A 165 4.88 -19.31 19.66
C CYS A 165 3.48 -19.95 19.75
N PRO A 166 3.10 -20.86 18.84
CA PRO A 166 1.79 -21.52 18.88
C PRO A 166 1.63 -22.48 20.06
N HIS A 167 2.73 -22.91 20.70
CA HIS A 167 2.70 -23.87 21.79
C HIS A 167 2.61 -23.25 23.19
N CYS A 168 3.20 -22.07 23.39
CA CYS A 168 3.25 -21.42 24.72
C CYS A 168 2.86 -19.94 24.70
N ASN A 169 2.48 -19.42 23.53
CA ASN A 169 2.07 -18.04 23.30
C ASN A 169 3.14 -16.96 23.62
N ALA A 170 4.39 -17.37 23.86
CA ALA A 170 5.49 -16.43 24.09
C ALA A 170 5.86 -15.65 22.82
N VAL A 171 6.05 -14.34 22.94
CA VAL A 171 6.52 -13.48 21.85
C VAL A 171 8.00 -13.76 21.57
N GLN A 172 8.32 -14.10 20.33
CA GLN A 172 9.65 -14.43 19.87
C GLN A 172 10.46 -13.15 19.64
N LYS A 173 11.71 -13.18 20.11
CA LYS A 173 12.64 -12.04 19.99
C LYS A 173 13.26 -11.94 18.59
N ASP A 174 13.45 -13.07 17.92
CA ASP A 174 14.10 -13.17 16.61
C ASP A 174 13.10 -13.74 15.58
N PRO A 175 12.80 -13.00 14.50
CA PRO A 175 11.97 -13.47 13.39
C PRO A 175 12.53 -14.68 12.63
N ALA A 176 13.84 -14.93 12.69
CA ALA A 176 14.49 -16.06 12.03
C ALA A 176 14.67 -17.28 12.96
N ALA A 177 14.15 -17.22 14.20
CA ALA A 177 14.30 -18.30 15.16
C ALA A 177 13.58 -19.57 14.69
N ARG A 178 14.31 -20.69 14.64
CA ARG A 178 13.74 -22.02 14.37
C ARG A 178 13.07 -22.65 15.59
N PHE A 179 13.48 -22.23 16.79
CA PHE A 179 13.00 -22.76 18.07
C PHE A 179 12.54 -21.63 18.98
N CYS A 180 11.50 -21.90 19.76
CA CYS A 180 10.96 -20.97 20.73
C CYS A 180 11.98 -20.69 21.84
N ASN A 181 12.27 -19.41 22.07
CA ASN A 181 13.20 -18.96 23.11
C ASN A 181 12.68 -19.15 24.56
N SER A 182 11.41 -19.53 24.74
CA SER A 182 10.79 -19.77 26.05
C SER A 182 10.48 -21.24 26.31
N CYS A 183 9.91 -21.97 25.34
CA CYS A 183 9.52 -23.37 25.53
C CYS A 183 10.36 -24.39 24.75
N GLY A 184 11.29 -23.95 23.91
CA GLY A 184 12.19 -24.81 23.14
C GLY A 184 11.56 -25.56 21.96
N LYS A 185 10.24 -25.51 21.76
CA LYS A 185 9.56 -26.16 20.63
C LYS A 185 9.82 -25.44 19.31
N SER A 186 9.78 -26.17 18.19
CA SER A 186 9.97 -25.58 16.87
C SER A 186 8.90 -24.55 16.54
N LEU A 187 9.31 -23.48 15.86
CA LEU A 187 8.41 -22.42 15.37
C LEU A 187 8.00 -22.64 13.91
N THR A 188 8.69 -23.55 13.21
CA THR A 188 8.28 -24.07 11.90
C THR A 188 7.22 -25.14 12.11
N ALA A 189 6.04 -24.93 11.53
CA ALA A 189 5.03 -25.97 11.34
C ALA A 189 5.42 -26.88 10.17
#